data_AF-A0A9D1T7E7-F1
#
_entry.id   AF-A0A9D1T7E7-F1
#
_cell.length_a   1.000
_cell.length_b   1.000
_cell.length_c   1.000
_cell.angle_alpha   90.00
_cell.angle_beta   90.00
_cell.angle_gamma   90.00
#
_symmetry.space_group_name_H-M   'P 1'
#
loop_
_entity.id
_entity.type
_entity.pdbx_description
1 polymer ?
#
loop_
_entity_poly.entity_id
_entity_poly.type
_entity_poly.pdbx_seq_one_letter_code
_entity_poly.pdbx_strand_id
1 'polypeptide(L)'
;MAKRQKRRASRGNRIGMAGIAVVVLTLLAVLLVQSHRLENKNTAYAGQVTELEQQIAEQEARAEELEKLPEYTQSQEYIEKMAREKFGLVYPDEVIFRAEE
;
A
#
# COMPACT_ATOMS: atom_id res chain seq x y z
N MET A 1 -59.52 -34.30 32.14
CA MET A 1 -58.18 -33.77 32.52
C MET A 1 -57.13 -33.80 31.39
N ALA A 2 -57.36 -34.49 30.26
CA ALA A 2 -56.37 -34.66 29.17
C ALA A 2 -55.95 -33.37 28.41
N LYS A 3 -56.81 -32.34 28.30
CA LYS A 3 -56.46 -31.08 27.59
C LYS A 3 -55.34 -30.27 28.25
N ARG A 4 -55.15 -30.40 29.58
CA ARG A 4 -54.15 -29.63 30.34
C ARG A 4 -52.72 -30.18 30.15
N GLN A 5 -52.61 -31.50 29.94
CA GLN A 5 -51.34 -32.22 29.76
C GLN A 5 -50.73 -31.94 28.37
N LYS A 6 -51.56 -31.92 27.30
CA LYS A 6 -51.14 -31.58 25.93
C LYS A 6 -50.57 -30.15 25.80
N ARG A 7 -51.15 -29.17 26.52
CA ARG A 7 -50.67 -27.78 26.60
C ARG A 7 -49.36 -27.59 27.37
N ARG A 8 -48.97 -28.57 28.21
CA ARG A 8 -47.71 -28.54 28.96
C ARG A 8 -46.58 -29.12 28.10
N ALA A 9 -46.85 -30.21 27.38
CA ALA A 9 -45.94 -30.77 26.37
C ALA A 9 -45.65 -29.78 25.22
N SER A 10 -46.67 -29.09 24.69
CA SER A 10 -46.47 -28.09 23.63
C SER A 10 -45.73 -26.83 24.11
N ARG A 11 -45.80 -26.49 25.40
CA ARG A 11 -45.02 -25.38 25.99
C ARG A 11 -43.54 -25.75 26.11
N GLY A 12 -43.22 -26.99 26.44
CA GLY A 12 -41.84 -27.50 26.44
C GLY A 12 -41.17 -27.38 25.07
N ASN A 13 -41.84 -27.83 24.00
CA ASN A 13 -41.31 -27.69 22.63
C ASN A 13 -41.16 -26.23 22.19
N ARG A 14 -42.06 -25.32 22.62
CA ARG A 14 -41.94 -23.89 22.32
C ARG A 14 -40.75 -23.23 23.03
N ILE A 15 -40.46 -23.65 24.28
CA ILE A 15 -39.30 -23.18 25.03
C ILE A 15 -38.00 -23.70 24.40
N GLY A 16 -37.97 -24.97 24.00
CA GLY A 16 -36.81 -25.54 23.28
C GLY A 16 -36.56 -24.86 21.93
N MET A 17 -37.63 -24.59 21.17
CA MET A 17 -37.55 -23.86 19.90
C MET A 17 -37.12 -22.39 20.10
N ALA A 18 -37.57 -21.73 21.16
CA ALA A 18 -37.11 -20.39 21.51
C ALA A 18 -35.61 -20.39 21.87
N GLY A 19 -35.14 -21.41 22.60
CA GLY A 19 -33.71 -21.58 22.89
C GLY A 19 -32.86 -21.74 21.63
N ILE A 20 -33.30 -22.59 20.69
CA ILE A 20 -32.61 -22.76 19.40
C ILE A 20 -32.61 -21.45 18.60
N ALA A 21 -33.74 -20.74 18.55
CA ALA A 21 -33.84 -19.45 17.85
C ALA A 21 -32.86 -18.42 18.42
N VAL A 22 -32.70 -18.36 19.75
CA VAL A 22 -31.71 -17.47 20.39
C VAL A 22 -30.28 -17.86 19.99
N VAL A 23 -29.94 -19.15 20.00
CA VAL A 23 -28.60 -19.61 19.59
C VAL A 23 -28.31 -19.30 18.12
N VAL A 24 -29.30 -19.45 17.23
CA VAL A 24 -29.14 -19.09 15.82
C VAL A 24 -28.97 -17.58 15.65
N LEU A 25 -29.74 -16.77 16.37
CA LEU A 25 -29.61 -15.31 16.34
C LEU A 25 -28.25 -14.83 16.85
N THR A 26 -27.73 -15.43 17.93
CA THR A 26 -26.40 -15.06 18.43
C THR A 26 -25.29 -15.44 17.47
N LEU A 27 -25.37 -16.62 16.82
CA LEU A 27 -24.43 -17.01 15.77
C LEU A 27 -24.47 -16.04 14.58
N LEU A 28 -25.66 -15.67 14.10
CA LEU A 28 -25.82 -14.71 13.01
C LEU A 28 -25.25 -13.33 13.38
N ALA A 29 -25.50 -12.84 14.60
CA ALA A 29 -24.95 -11.58 15.07
C ALA A 29 -23.40 -11.59 15.09
N VAL A 30 -22.80 -12.67 15.58
CA VAL A 30 -21.34 -12.84 15.59
C VAL A 30 -20.76 -12.89 14.17
N LEU A 31 -21.43 -13.56 13.23
CA LEU A 31 -21.03 -13.58 11.82
C LEU A 31 -21.10 -12.19 11.19
N LEU A 32 -22.18 -11.44 11.41
CA LEU A 32 -22.34 -10.08 10.87
C LEU A 32 -21.24 -9.12 11.38
N VAL A 33 -20.90 -9.17 12.67
CA VAL A 33 -19.81 -8.35 13.24
C VAL A 33 -18.47 -8.73 12.63
N GLN A 34 -18.22 -10.02 12.43
CA GLN A 34 -16.99 -10.49 11.79
C GLN A 34 -16.92 -10.09 10.32
N SER A 35 -18.03 -10.20 9.57
CA SER A 35 -18.11 -9.77 8.17
C SER A 35 -17.82 -8.28 8.01
N HIS A 36 -18.44 -7.42 8.83
CA HIS A 36 -18.12 -5.99 8.81
C HIS A 36 -16.66 -5.69 9.18
N ARG A 37 -16.10 -6.40 10.17
CA ARG A 37 -14.68 -6.26 10.52
C ARG A 37 -13.77 -6.71 9.37
N LEU A 38 -14.17 -7.73 8.60
CA LEU A 38 -13.41 -8.25 7.48
C LEU A 38 -13.46 -7.30 6.29
N GLU A 39 -14.61 -6.67 6.03
CA GLU A 39 -14.79 -5.65 5.00
C GLU A 39 -13.94 -4.41 5.29
N ASN A 40 -13.93 -3.94 6.55
CA ASN A 40 -13.07 -2.82 6.97
C ASN A 40 -11.57 -3.14 6.84
N LYS A 41 -11.17 -4.39 7.03
CA LYS A 41 -9.79 -4.81 6.77
C LYS A 41 -9.50 -4.79 5.27
N ASN A 42 -10.44 -5.26 4.45
CA ASN A 42 -10.27 -5.31 3.01
C ASN A 42 -10.11 -3.91 2.39
N THR A 43 -10.88 -2.92 2.86
CA THR A 43 -10.73 -1.53 2.42
C THR A 43 -9.41 -0.91 2.87
N ALA A 44 -8.94 -1.21 4.08
CA ALA A 44 -7.64 -0.77 4.57
C ALA A 44 -6.47 -1.40 3.79
N TYR A 45 -6.60 -2.66 3.36
CA TYR A 45 -5.60 -3.32 2.51
C TYR A 45 -5.60 -2.73 1.09
N ALA A 46 -6.76 -2.42 0.52
CA ALA A 46 -6.85 -1.78 -0.79
C ALA A 46 -6.12 -0.42 -0.82
N GLY A 47 -6.28 0.41 0.23
CA GLY A 47 -5.54 1.67 0.35
C GLY A 47 -4.02 1.48 0.44
N GLN A 48 -3.57 0.51 1.23
CA GLN A 48 -2.14 0.20 1.36
C GLN A 48 -1.52 -0.28 0.05
N VAL A 49 -2.24 -1.09 -0.74
CA VAL A 49 -1.78 -1.53 -2.06
C VAL A 49 -1.56 -0.33 -2.97
N THR A 50 -2.53 0.59 -3.05
CA THR A 50 -2.41 1.77 -3.91
C THR A 50 -1.26 2.69 -3.50
N GLU A 51 -1.04 2.86 -2.19
CA GLU A 51 0.07 3.67 -1.67
C GLU A 51 1.42 3.03 -1.98
N LEU A 52 1.55 1.71 -1.77
CA LEU A 52 2.77 0.96 -2.07
C LEU A 52 3.08 0.94 -3.56
N GLU A 53 2.07 0.80 -4.42
CA GLU A 53 2.23 0.88 -5.88
C GLU A 53 2.73 2.26 -6.33
N GLN A 54 2.20 3.34 -5.73
CA GLN A 54 2.70 4.69 -6.01
C GLN A 54 4.16 4.87 -5.58
N GLN A 55 4.53 4.37 -4.39
CA GLN A 55 5.91 4.43 -3.92
C GLN A 55 6.85 3.63 -4.83
N ILE A 56 6.43 2.45 -5.30
CA ILE A 56 7.21 1.65 -6.25
C ILE A 56 7.43 2.43 -7.55
N ALA A 57 6.37 3.00 -8.14
CA ALA A 57 6.46 3.75 -9.38
C ALA A 57 7.38 4.98 -9.27
N GLU A 58 7.31 5.72 -8.15
CA GLU A 58 8.20 6.86 -7.90
C GLU A 58 9.66 6.43 -7.76
N GLN A 59 9.91 5.32 -7.05
CA GLN A 59 11.27 4.78 -6.89
C GLN A 59 11.83 4.23 -8.20
N GLU A 60 11.03 3.57 -9.01
CA GLU A 60 11.43 3.09 -10.34
C GLU A 60 11.78 4.25 -11.27
N ALA A 61 10.95 5.30 -11.31
CA ALA A 61 11.26 6.50 -12.11
C ALA A 61 12.57 7.15 -11.67
N ARG A 62 12.79 7.27 -10.35
CA ARG A 62 14.03 7.81 -9.80
C ARG A 62 15.24 6.92 -10.07
N ALA A 63 15.07 5.59 -10.04
CA ALA A 63 16.13 4.65 -10.37
C ALA A 63 16.52 4.76 -11.86
N GLU A 64 15.55 4.91 -12.76
CA GLU A 64 15.81 5.12 -14.19
C GLU A 64 16.55 6.45 -14.45
N GLU A 65 16.21 7.52 -13.73
CA GLU A 65 16.96 8.78 -13.78
C GLU A 65 18.40 8.62 -13.28
N LEU A 66 18.59 7.87 -12.19
CA LEU A 66 19.91 7.58 -11.64
C LEU A 66 20.74 6.66 -12.54
N GLU A 67 20.12 5.78 -13.33
CA GLU A 67 20.80 4.92 -14.31
C GLU A 67 21.25 5.69 -15.56
N LYS A 68 20.55 6.76 -15.93
CA LYS A 68 20.98 7.68 -17.00
C LYS A 68 22.10 8.63 -16.57
N LEU A 69 22.28 8.84 -15.27
CA LEU A 69 23.33 9.69 -14.69
C LEU A 69 24.78 9.18 -14.89
N PRO A 70 25.11 7.88 -14.71
CA PRO A 70 26.45 7.35 -14.98
C PRO A 70 26.84 7.52 -16.44
N GLU A 71 25.90 7.40 -17.38
CA GLU A 71 26.18 7.54 -18.81
C GLU A 71 26.64 8.96 -19.19
N TYR A 72 26.06 9.99 -18.56
CA TYR A 72 26.49 11.39 -18.73
C TYR A 72 27.79 11.71 -17.98
N THR A 73 27.95 11.21 -16.75
CA THR A 73 29.09 11.55 -15.88
C THR A 73 30.38 10.78 -16.19
N GLN A 74 30.29 9.63 -16.87
CA GLN A 74 31.45 8.89 -17.35
C GLN A 74 31.93 9.33 -18.74
N SER A 75 31.18 10.22 -19.41
CA SER A 75 31.59 10.74 -20.71
C SER A 75 32.87 11.57 -20.58
N GLN A 76 33.74 11.44 -21.59
CA GLN A 76 35.00 12.18 -21.65
C GLN A 76 34.75 13.71 -21.63
N GLU A 77 33.65 14.14 -22.25
CA GLU A 77 33.19 15.54 -22.28
C GLU A 77 32.82 16.08 -20.89
N TYR A 78 32.17 15.28 -20.04
CA TYR A 78 31.89 15.67 -18.65
C TYR A 78 33.16 15.77 -17.81
N ILE A 79 34.11 14.84 -17.99
CA ILE A 79 35.41 14.86 -17.31
C ILE A 79 36.20 16.12 -17.71
N GLU A 80 36.27 16.43 -19.00
CA GLU A 80 36.94 17.63 -19.52
C GLU A 80 36.28 18.91 -18.99
N LYS A 81 34.95 18.97 -18.99
CA LYS A 81 34.20 20.11 -18.43
C LYS A 81 34.50 20.31 -16.94
N MET A 82 34.44 19.24 -16.14
CA MET A 82 34.75 19.30 -14.72
C MET A 82 36.22 19.65 -14.45
N ALA A 83 37.15 19.15 -15.28
CA ALA A 83 38.58 19.48 -15.20
C ALA A 83 38.83 20.97 -15.48
N ARG A 84 38.15 21.52 -16.50
CA ARG A 84 38.23 22.94 -16.85
C ARG A 84 37.57 23.84 -15.81
N GLU A 85 36.38 23.49 -15.31
CA GLU A 85 35.63 24.29 -14.32
C GLU A 85 36.21 24.23 -12.91
N LYS A 86 36.62 23.05 -12.42
CA LYS A 86 37.09 22.86 -11.04
C LYS A 86 38.59 23.12 -10.89
N PHE A 87 39.40 22.71 -11.86
CA PHE A 87 40.85 22.76 -11.77
C PHE A 87 41.48 23.76 -12.74
N GLY A 88 40.69 24.41 -13.62
CA GLY A 88 41.22 25.35 -14.61
C GLY A 88 42.11 24.70 -15.65
N LEU A 89 42.02 23.38 -15.80
CA LEU A 89 42.85 22.63 -16.73
C LEU A 89 42.40 22.93 -18.16
N VAL A 90 43.39 23.17 -19.02
CA VAL A 90 43.22 23.40 -20.46
C VAL A 90 44.27 22.58 -21.20
N TYR A 91 43.99 22.25 -22.46
CA TYR A 91 44.97 21.54 -23.26
C TYR A 91 46.18 22.44 -23.57
N PRO A 92 47.38 21.86 -23.80
CA PRO A 92 48.59 22.64 -24.07
C PRO A 92 48.49 23.56 -25.29
N ASP A 93 47.59 23.27 -26.22
CA ASP A 93 47.31 24.02 -27.44
C ASP A 93 46.12 25.00 -27.32
N GLU A 94 45.46 25.08 -26.15
CA GLU A 94 44.36 26.01 -25.90
C GLU A 94 44.84 27.36 -25.33
N VAL A 95 44.27 28.47 -25.80
CA VAL A 95 44.54 29.84 -25.30
C VAL A 95 43.31 30.40 -24.59
N ILE A 96 43.44 30.76 -23.32
CA ILE A 96 42.34 31.33 -22.52
C ILE A 96 42.26 32.84 -22.76
N PHE A 97 41.14 33.31 -23.33
CA PHE A 97 40.81 34.73 -23.40
C PHE A 97 40.01 35.14 -22.15
N ARG A 98 40.53 36.10 -21.38
CA ARG A 98 39.79 36.78 -20.31
C ARG A 98 39.63 38.23 -20.75
N ALA A 99 38.40 38.76 -20.67
CA ALA A 99 38.20 40.19 -20.86
C ALA A 99 38.90 40.93 -19.71
N GLU A 100 39.72 41.93 -20.03
CA GLU A 100 40.17 42.89 -19.02
C GLU A 100 38.94 43.71 -18.60
N GLU A 101 38.66 43.77 -17.29
CA GLU A 101 37.72 44.76 -16.74
C GLU A 101 38.34 46.17 -16.79
#